data_AF-A0A1M5R373-F1
#
_entry.id   AF-A0A1M5R373-F1
#
_cell.length_a   1.000
_cell.length_b   1.000
_cell.length_c   1.000
_cell.angle_alpha   90.00
_cell.angle_beta   90.00
_cell.angle_gamma   90.00
#
_symmetry.space_group_name_H-M   'P 1'
#
loop_
_entity.id
_entity.type
_entity.pdbx_description
1 polymer ?
#
loop_
_entity_poly.entity_id
_entity_poly.type
_entity_poly.pdbx_seq_one_letter_code
_entity_poly.pdbx_strand_id
1 'polypeptide(L)'
;MVEAEKVLEILKRVRHDLGNHLQVISGYLDLGYLDEIRNYIDEVTRYMQYEKWLFASAEPEIALYLYYQMLRGEELGAVIRYKDIKVHDLRIIEKTDEPYATISGWCGKLNHKDDAVFEVVLVQKGKEVEMRIKTGTDEITRVLKE
;
A
#
# COMPACT_ATOMS: atom_id res chain seq x y z
N MET A 1 -19.01 -3.08 2.55
CA MET A 1 -19.32 -2.14 1.44
C MET A 1 -18.44 -0.89 1.54
N VAL A 2 -17.46 -0.79 0.66
CA VAL A 2 -16.72 0.46 0.45
C VAL A 2 -17.66 1.48 -0.18
N GLU A 3 -17.80 2.64 0.44
CA GLU A 3 -18.67 3.72 -0.05
C GLU A 3 -18.21 4.21 -1.42
N ALA A 4 -19.17 4.54 -2.30
CA ALA A 4 -18.87 5.00 -3.66
C ALA A 4 -17.91 6.20 -3.70
N GLU A 5 -17.93 7.03 -2.66
CA GLU A 5 -17.01 8.16 -2.49
C GLU A 5 -15.55 7.72 -2.33
N LYS A 6 -15.28 6.71 -1.47
CA LYS A 6 -13.94 6.13 -1.31
C LYS A 6 -13.44 5.51 -2.63
N VAL A 7 -14.32 4.84 -3.37
CA VAL A 7 -13.96 4.29 -4.70
C VAL A 7 -13.60 5.41 -5.68
N LEU A 8 -14.38 6.50 -5.69
CA LEU A 8 -14.09 7.64 -6.55
C LEU A 8 -12.75 8.31 -6.17
N GLU A 9 -12.44 8.41 -4.89
CA GLU A 9 -11.16 8.92 -4.39
C GLU A 9 -9.98 8.08 -4.89
N ILE A 10 -10.07 6.75 -4.78
CA ILE A 10 -9.09 5.81 -5.33
C ILE A 10 -8.92 6.04 -6.84
N LEU A 11 -10.02 6.11 -7.60
CA LEU A 11 -9.96 6.30 -9.06
C LEU A 11 -9.33 7.64 -9.48
N LYS A 12 -9.64 8.73 -8.76
CA LYS A 12 -9.02 10.03 -9.00
C LYS A 12 -7.53 9.97 -8.79
N ARG A 13 -7.10 9.29 -7.72
CA ARG A 13 -5.69 9.14 -7.38
C ARG A 13 -4.93 8.30 -8.40
N VAL A 14 -5.42 7.11 -8.73
CA VAL A 14 -4.79 6.25 -9.77
C VAL A 14 -4.63 7.02 -11.08
N ARG A 15 -5.62 7.83 -11.46
CA ARG A 15 -5.52 8.68 -12.66
C ARG A 15 -4.44 9.75 -12.54
N HIS A 16 -4.35 10.40 -11.39
CA HIS A 16 -3.31 11.40 -11.12
C HIS A 16 -1.91 10.78 -11.19
N ASP A 17 -1.72 9.63 -10.55
CA ASP A 17 -0.42 8.95 -10.49
C ASP A 17 0.01 8.43 -11.87
N LEU A 18 -0.93 7.92 -12.67
CA LEU A 18 -0.68 7.62 -14.08
C LEU A 18 -0.21 8.85 -14.87
N GLY A 19 -0.86 10.01 -14.65
CA GLY A 19 -0.44 11.27 -15.25
C GLY A 19 1.00 11.65 -14.88
N ASN A 20 1.36 11.48 -13.61
CA ASN A 20 2.71 11.75 -13.11
C ASN A 20 3.75 10.81 -13.73
N HIS A 21 3.47 9.51 -13.82
CA HIS A 21 4.37 8.56 -14.47
C HIS A 21 4.63 8.94 -15.93
N LEU A 22 3.58 9.30 -16.68
CA LEU A 22 3.72 9.74 -18.07
C LEU A 22 4.53 11.04 -18.20
N GLN A 23 4.36 11.97 -17.26
CA GLN A 23 5.13 13.21 -17.23
C GLN A 23 6.62 12.95 -16.95
N VAL A 24 6.96 12.06 -16.00
CA VAL A 24 8.35 11.68 -15.70
C VAL A 24 9.01 11.03 -16.91
N ILE A 25 8.33 10.05 -17.53
CA ILE A 25 8.80 9.40 -18.76
C ILE A 25 9.04 10.41 -19.87
N SER A 26 8.11 11.35 -20.08
CA SER A 26 8.25 12.39 -21.10
C SER A 26 9.44 13.31 -20.82
N GLY A 27 9.66 13.69 -19.55
CA GLY A 27 10.81 14.50 -19.15
C GLY A 27 12.14 13.81 -19.42
N TYR A 28 12.27 12.52 -19.11
CA TYR A 28 13.48 11.76 -19.46
C TYR A 28 13.66 11.60 -20.97
N LEU A 29 12.56 11.41 -21.71
CA LEU A 29 12.58 11.33 -23.17
C LEU A 29 13.11 12.61 -23.81
N ASP A 30 12.64 13.78 -23.35
CA ASP A 30 13.07 15.10 -23.83
C ASP A 30 14.57 15.34 -23.59
N LEU A 31 15.13 14.74 -22.54
CA LEU A 31 16.56 14.80 -22.19
C LEU A 31 17.41 13.72 -22.87
N GLY A 32 16.79 12.74 -23.54
CA GLY A 32 17.48 11.61 -24.16
C GLY A 32 17.98 10.55 -23.17
N TYR A 33 17.42 10.53 -21.95
CA TYR A 33 17.82 9.64 -20.84
C TYR A 33 17.12 8.29 -20.93
N LEU A 34 17.47 7.51 -21.96
CA LEU A 34 16.78 6.25 -22.28
C LEU A 34 16.93 5.16 -21.23
N ASP A 35 18.07 5.10 -20.54
CA ASP A 35 18.31 4.11 -19.48
C ASP A 35 17.46 4.41 -18.25
N GLU A 36 17.30 5.68 -17.90
CA GLU A 36 16.43 6.17 -16.83
C GLU A 36 14.96 5.87 -17.13
N ILE A 37 14.51 6.07 -18.38
CA ILE A 37 13.15 5.68 -18.81
C ILE A 37 12.93 4.19 -18.56
N ARG A 38 13.88 3.34 -18.97
CA ARG A 38 13.75 1.89 -18.80
C ARG A 38 13.70 1.50 -17.33
N ASN A 39 14.61 2.03 -16.52
CA ASN A 39 14.65 1.77 -15.09
C ASN A 39 13.35 2.22 -14.39
N TYR A 40 12.81 3.38 -14.79
CA TYR A 40 11.56 3.90 -14.25
C TYR A 40 10.35 3.04 -14.64
N ILE A 41 10.26 2.60 -15.90
CA ILE A 41 9.20 1.68 -16.34
C ILE A 41 9.28 0.36 -15.58
N ASP A 42 10.47 -0.19 -15.37
CA ASP A 42 10.67 -1.42 -14.60
C ASP A 42 10.26 -1.24 -13.12
N GLU A 43 10.50 -0.07 -12.54
CA GLU A 43 10.02 0.28 -11.21
C GLU A 43 8.49 0.36 -11.12
N VAL A 44 7.85 1.14 -12.00
CA VAL A 44 6.37 1.24 -12.06
C VAL A 44 5.74 -0.14 -12.28
N THR A 45 6.31 -0.94 -13.16
CA THR A 45 5.84 -2.30 -13.44
C THR A 45 5.93 -3.18 -12.19
N ARG A 46 7.00 -3.07 -11.39
CA ARG A 46 7.13 -3.80 -10.12
C ARG A 46 6.05 -3.38 -9.12
N TYR A 47 5.73 -2.09 -9.02
CA TYR A 47 4.62 -1.62 -8.17
C TYR A 47 3.29 -2.24 -8.60
N MET A 48 2.97 -2.22 -9.89
CA MET A 48 1.76 -2.84 -10.43
C MET A 48 1.67 -4.36 -10.17
N GLN A 49 2.80 -5.07 -10.08
CA GLN A 49 2.77 -6.50 -9.69
C GLN A 49 2.34 -6.70 -8.23
N TYR A 50 2.70 -5.80 -7.31
CA TYR A 50 2.23 -5.88 -5.93
C TYR A 50 0.72 -5.63 -5.84
N GLU A 51 0.20 -4.65 -6.56
CA GLU A 51 -1.25 -4.40 -6.66
C GLU A 51 -1.98 -5.62 -7.23
N LYS A 52 -1.46 -6.18 -8.34
CA LYS A 52 -2.02 -7.40 -8.95
C LYS A 52 -2.05 -8.56 -7.97
N TRP A 53 -0.97 -8.77 -7.22
CA TRP A 53 -0.92 -9.82 -6.20
C TRP A 53 -1.97 -9.59 -5.10
N LEU A 54 -2.10 -8.35 -4.61
CA LEU A 54 -3.10 -8.00 -3.60
C LEU A 54 -4.53 -8.33 -4.08
N PHE A 55 -4.87 -7.90 -5.30
CA PHE A 55 -6.21 -8.14 -5.87
C PHE A 55 -6.52 -9.62 -6.10
N ALA A 56 -5.50 -10.46 -6.26
CA ALA A 56 -5.67 -11.91 -6.40
C ALA A 56 -5.67 -12.66 -5.07
N SER A 57 -5.16 -12.06 -3.99
CA SER A 57 -4.85 -12.76 -2.72
C SER A 57 -5.88 -12.53 -1.61
N ALA A 58 -6.86 -11.64 -1.81
CA ALA A 58 -7.86 -11.31 -0.81
C ALA A 58 -9.27 -11.18 -1.42
N GLU A 59 -10.29 -11.27 -0.57
CA GLU A 59 -11.67 -11.02 -0.98
C GLU A 59 -11.84 -9.57 -1.47
N PRO A 60 -12.75 -9.28 -2.44
CA PRO A 60 -12.81 -7.98 -3.10
C PRO A 60 -12.91 -6.77 -2.17
N GLU A 61 -13.73 -6.84 -1.11
CA GLU A 61 -13.87 -5.72 -0.17
C GLU A 61 -12.59 -5.49 0.64
N ILE A 62 -11.89 -6.57 1.02
CA ILE A 62 -10.63 -6.51 1.77
C ILE A 62 -9.52 -6.01 0.86
N ALA A 63 -9.41 -6.53 -0.36
CA ALA A 63 -8.41 -6.11 -1.32
C ALA A 63 -8.54 -4.60 -1.63
N LEU A 64 -9.76 -4.11 -1.83
CA LEU A 64 -10.04 -2.70 -2.09
C LEU A 64 -9.67 -1.81 -0.90
N TYR A 65 -10.03 -2.22 0.32
CA TYR A 65 -9.65 -1.50 1.53
C TYR A 65 -8.13 -1.46 1.72
N LEU A 66 -7.45 -2.60 1.60
CA LEU A 66 -6.00 -2.68 1.75
C LEU A 66 -5.26 -1.91 0.66
N TYR A 67 -5.82 -1.83 -0.56
CA TYR A 67 -5.29 -1.01 -1.64
C TYR A 67 -5.40 0.48 -1.33
N TYR A 68 -6.54 0.91 -0.80
CA TYR A 68 -6.70 2.27 -0.30
C TYR A 68 -5.67 2.61 0.79
N GLN A 69 -5.36 1.66 1.67
CA GLN A 69 -4.31 1.85 2.67
C GLN A 69 -2.90 1.97 2.04
N MET A 70 -2.59 1.21 0.99
CA MET A 70 -1.31 1.35 0.25
C MET A 70 -1.15 2.76 -0.30
N LEU A 71 -2.19 3.25 -0.98
CA LEU A 71 -2.21 4.61 -1.51
C LEU A 71 -1.95 5.59 -0.36
N ARG A 72 -2.73 5.57 0.72
CA ARG A 72 -2.50 6.50 1.85
C ARG A 72 -1.08 6.41 2.43
N GLY A 73 -0.48 5.23 2.48
CA GLY A 73 0.90 5.05 2.90
C GLY A 73 1.90 5.87 2.08
N GLU A 74 1.75 5.88 0.75
CA GLU A 74 2.68 6.61 -0.13
C GLU A 74 2.65 8.14 0.12
N GLU A 75 1.53 8.71 0.57
CA GLU A 75 1.46 10.13 0.95
C GLU A 75 2.37 10.46 2.14
N LEU A 76 2.75 9.45 2.91
CA LEU A 76 3.69 9.54 4.03
C LEU A 76 5.12 9.14 3.64
N GLY A 77 5.38 8.82 2.37
CA GLY A 77 6.64 8.19 1.94
C GLY A 77 6.79 6.76 2.45
N ALA A 78 5.67 6.03 2.64
CA ALA A 78 5.66 4.66 3.12
C ALA A 78 5.15 3.70 2.05
N VAL A 79 5.97 2.72 1.68
CA VAL A 79 5.59 1.68 0.73
C VAL A 79 5.05 0.47 1.49
N ILE A 80 3.74 0.29 1.50
CA ILE A 80 3.08 -0.84 2.15
C ILE A 80 3.06 -2.04 1.20
N ARG A 81 3.68 -3.16 1.61
CA ARG A 81 3.73 -4.41 0.85
C ARG A 81 3.12 -5.55 1.64
N TYR A 82 1.96 -6.03 1.20
CA TYR A 82 1.35 -7.22 1.79
C TYR A 82 2.08 -8.49 1.34
N LYS A 83 2.32 -9.42 2.28
CA LYS A 83 3.01 -10.70 2.02
C LYS A 83 2.09 -11.90 2.18
N ASP A 84 1.15 -11.83 3.12
CA ASP A 84 0.16 -12.87 3.37
C ASP A 84 -1.11 -12.21 3.93
N ILE A 85 -2.25 -12.55 3.34
CA ILE A 85 -3.56 -11.99 3.70
C ILE A 85 -4.51 -13.16 3.90
N LYS A 86 -4.80 -13.46 5.17
CA LYS A 86 -5.75 -14.49 5.59
C LYS A 86 -6.80 -13.86 6.50
N VAL A 87 -7.43 -12.80 6.00
CA VAL A 87 -8.52 -12.09 6.67
C VAL A 87 -9.78 -12.27 5.86
N HIS A 88 -10.89 -12.45 6.56
CA HIS A 88 -12.23 -12.64 6.01
C HIS A 88 -13.23 -11.62 6.58
N ASP A 89 -12.90 -10.98 7.72
CA ASP A 89 -13.73 -9.94 8.32
C ASP A 89 -13.07 -8.57 8.25
N LEU A 90 -13.49 -7.77 7.27
CA LEU A 90 -13.02 -6.40 7.06
C LEU A 90 -13.23 -5.50 8.27
N ARG A 91 -14.29 -5.72 9.06
CA ARG A 91 -14.69 -4.80 10.13
C ARG A 91 -13.63 -4.65 11.21
N ILE A 92 -12.85 -5.69 11.47
CA ILE A 92 -11.79 -5.70 12.49
C ILE A 92 -10.68 -4.71 12.11
N ILE A 93 -10.24 -4.74 10.85
CA ILE A 93 -9.15 -3.88 10.36
C ILE A 93 -9.65 -2.48 9.99
N GLU A 94 -10.87 -2.35 9.47
CA GLU A 94 -11.46 -1.06 9.10
C GLU A 94 -11.77 -0.19 10.32
N LYS A 95 -12.30 -0.79 11.41
CA LYS A 95 -12.60 -0.08 12.66
C LYS A 95 -11.38 0.63 13.25
N THR A 96 -10.20 0.06 13.04
CA THR A 96 -8.94 0.54 13.60
C THR A 96 -8.06 1.27 12.57
N ASP A 97 -8.54 1.42 11.34
CA ASP A 97 -7.81 2.01 10.21
C ASP A 97 -6.43 1.33 9.98
N GLU A 98 -6.35 0.02 10.21
CA GLU A 98 -5.11 -0.75 10.11
C GLU A 98 -4.92 -1.31 8.69
N PRO A 99 -3.66 -1.46 8.21
CA PRO A 99 -2.40 -1.24 8.92
C PRO A 99 -1.91 0.22 8.96
N TYR A 100 -2.63 1.15 8.31
CA TYR A 100 -2.18 2.54 8.15
C TYR A 100 -2.02 3.28 9.47
N ALA A 101 -2.92 3.10 10.43
CA ALA A 101 -2.81 3.71 11.75
C ALA A 101 -1.47 3.35 12.44
N THR A 102 -1.06 2.08 12.39
CA THR A 102 0.25 1.67 12.94
C THR A 102 1.41 2.25 12.14
N ILE A 103 1.35 2.22 10.80
CA ILE A 103 2.44 2.66 9.93
C ILE A 103 2.65 4.17 10.00
N SER A 104 1.58 4.96 10.00
CA SER A 104 1.65 6.42 10.15
C SER A 104 2.29 6.84 11.48
N GLY A 105 1.97 6.16 12.58
CA GLY A 105 2.63 6.36 13.87
C GLY A 105 4.12 5.99 13.89
N TRP A 106 4.55 5.10 12.99
CA TRP A 106 5.96 4.74 12.77
C TRP A 106 6.68 5.76 11.89
N CYS A 107 6.05 6.20 10.81
CA CYS A 107 6.61 7.21 9.91
C CYS A 107 6.84 8.54 10.64
N GLY A 108 5.98 8.91 11.60
CA GLY A 108 6.21 10.10 12.44
C GLY A 108 7.45 10.02 13.36
N LYS A 109 8.01 8.82 13.57
CA LYS A 109 9.21 8.60 14.41
C LYS A 109 10.48 8.36 13.59
N LEU A 110 10.33 7.82 12.39
CA LEU A 110 11.41 7.64 11.43
C LEU A 110 11.64 8.99 10.75
N ASN A 111 12.73 9.67 11.07
CA ASN A 111 13.11 10.96 10.45
C ASN A 111 13.27 10.80 8.92
N HIS A 112 12.16 10.91 8.17
CA HIS A 112 12.00 11.06 6.71
C HIS A 112 13.15 10.54 5.82
N LYS A 113 13.66 9.34 6.11
CA LYS A 113 14.71 8.72 5.30
C LYS A 113 14.07 7.70 4.38
N ASP A 114 13.77 8.20 3.19
CA ASP A 114 13.45 7.44 1.99
C ASP A 114 12.19 6.57 2.10
N ASP A 115 11.68 6.11 0.95
CA ASP A 115 10.47 5.31 0.79
C ASP A 115 10.52 4.03 1.65
N ALA A 116 10.13 4.13 2.92
CA ALA A 116 10.29 3.08 3.89
C ALA A 116 9.34 1.93 3.53
N VAL A 117 9.91 0.75 3.32
CA VAL A 117 9.12 -0.43 2.92
C VAL A 117 8.62 -1.14 4.16
N PHE A 118 7.30 -1.18 4.31
CA PHE A 118 6.61 -1.90 5.38
C PHE A 118 6.03 -3.20 4.82
N GLU A 119 6.59 -4.33 5.24
CA GLU A 119 6.04 -5.64 4.92
C GLU A 119 4.94 -6.01 5.92
N VAL A 120 3.72 -6.25 5.43
CA VAL A 120 2.53 -6.49 6.24
C VAL A 120 2.01 -7.91 6.04
N VAL A 121 1.75 -8.60 7.14
CA VAL A 121 1.10 -9.91 7.19
C VAL A 121 -0.15 -9.80 8.06
N LEU A 122 -1.29 -10.28 7.56
CA LEU A 122 -2.57 -10.27 8.26
C LEU A 122 -3.13 -11.69 8.34
N VAL A 123 -3.37 -12.18 9.55
CA VAL A 123 -3.91 -13.53 9.78
C VAL A 123 -5.06 -13.48 10.78
N GLN A 124 -6.26 -13.84 10.33
CA GLN A 124 -7.43 -13.92 11.19
C GLN A 124 -7.49 -15.27 11.93
N LYS A 125 -7.72 -15.21 13.24
CA LYS A 125 -7.91 -16.35 14.15
C LYS A 125 -9.23 -16.14 14.91
N GLY A 126 -10.32 -16.68 14.38
CA GLY A 126 -11.66 -16.46 14.93
C GLY A 126 -12.09 -14.99 14.80
N LYS A 127 -12.25 -14.30 15.93
CA LYS A 127 -12.66 -12.87 16.00
C LYS A 127 -11.49 -11.90 16.16
N GLU A 128 -10.27 -12.39 16.01
CA GLU A 128 -9.06 -11.58 16.16
C GLU A 128 -8.27 -11.60 14.85
N VAL A 129 -7.65 -10.47 14.49
CA VAL A 129 -6.69 -10.40 13.38
C VAL A 129 -5.31 -10.15 13.98
N GLU A 130 -4.42 -11.12 13.82
CA GLU A 130 -3.01 -10.94 14.10
C GLU A 130 -2.37 -10.21 12.91
N MET A 131 -1.88 -9.01 13.18
CA MET A 131 -1.17 -8.17 12.23
C MET A 131 0.31 -8.12 12.60
N ARG A 132 1.17 -8.42 11.62
CA ARG A 132 2.62 -8.29 11.74
C ARG A 132 3.11 -7.29 10.70
N ILE A 133 3.88 -6.30 11.14
CA ILE A 133 4.45 -5.26 10.30
C ILE A 133 5.96 -5.24 10.54
N LYS A 134 6.73 -5.33 9.47
CA LYS A 134 8.19 -5.29 9.49
C LYS A 134 8.71 -4.16 8.62
N THR A 135 9.71 -3.42 9.10
CA THR A 135 10.48 -2.45 8.32
C THR A 135 11.95 -2.54 8.71
N GLY A 136 12.84 -2.78 7.75
CA GLY A 136 14.27 -3.02 8.05
C GLY A 136 14.48 -4.13 9.10
N THR A 137 15.05 -3.75 10.26
CA THR A 137 15.25 -4.63 11.42
C THR A 137 14.13 -4.58 12.45
N ASP A 138 13.21 -3.63 12.33
CA ASP A 138 12.14 -3.41 13.28
C ASP A 138 10.90 -4.23 12.91
N GLU A 139 10.24 -4.79 13.91
CA GLU A 139 9.02 -5.59 13.75
C GLU A 139 8.02 -5.27 14.87
N ILE A 140 6.75 -5.14 14.51
CA ILE A 140 5.63 -5.02 15.44
C ILE A 140 4.60 -6.09 15.13
N THR A 141 4.11 -6.74 16.19
CA THR A 141 2.95 -7.62 16.15
C THR A 141 1.83 -6.99 16.97
N ARG A 142 0.62 -6.91 16.40
CA ARG A 142 -0.60 -6.46 17.09
C ARG A 142 -1.70 -7.48 16.90
N VAL A 143 -2.51 -7.67 17.93
CA VAL A 143 -3.75 -8.46 17.85
C VAL A 143 -4.92 -7.49 17.87
N LEU A 144 -5.62 -7.41 16.75
CA LEU A 144 -6.80 -6.57 16.54
C LEU A 144 -8.05 -7.36 16.90
N LYS A 145 -9.02 -6.72 17.54
CA LYS A 145 -10.28 -7.36 17.97
C LYS A 145 -11.47 -6.52 17.51
N GLU A 146 -12.60 -7.20 17.28
CA GLU A 146 -13.90 -6.60 16.90
C GLU A 146 -14.34 -5.46 17.83
#